data_AF-A0A9J6QS75-F1
#
_entry.id   AF-A0A9J6QS75-F1
#
_cell.length_a   1.000
_cell.length_b   1.000
_cell.length_c   1.000
_cell.angle_alpha   90.00
_cell.angle_beta   90.00
_cell.angle_gamma   90.00
#
_symmetry.space_group_name_H-M   'P 1'
#
loop_
_entity.id
_entity.type
_entity.pdbx_description
1 polymer ?
#
loop_
_entity_poly.entity_id
_entity_poly.type
_entity_poly.pdbx_seq_one_letter_code
_entity_poly.pdbx_strand_id
1 'polypeptide(L)'
;MSDYRTLIQRIEHFYIDVVEEFKEAEQQIINDSQFRSIFRKKDYDGNIAKLKACKRLAQEIDIVHIQIDEQASKEVAESFSRALSLFIALCDVYVQLQVFLKKKAMKEEAKLSTYKEIFAKVEQCKKDVNQALHDLDIVYTDYTEEYPLEDGEETDE
;
A
#
# COMPACT_ATOMS: atom_id res chain seq x y z
N MET A 1 9.92 16.38 19.29
CA MET A 1 9.59 14.95 19.13
C MET A 1 10.84 14.28 18.65
N SER A 2 11.27 13.15 19.23
CA SER A 2 12.43 12.43 18.68
C SER A 2 12.09 11.91 17.29
N ASP A 3 13.09 11.90 16.42
CA ASP A 3 13.01 11.37 15.05
C ASP A 3 12.49 9.92 15.03
N TYR A 4 12.85 9.14 16.06
CA TYR A 4 12.36 7.78 16.34
C TYR A 4 10.82 7.68 16.41
N ARG A 5 10.15 8.49 17.25
CA ARG A 5 8.69 8.41 17.44
C ARG A 5 7.94 8.80 16.16
N THR A 6 8.56 9.65 15.35
CA THR A 6 8.03 10.10 14.06
C THR A 6 8.08 8.98 13.03
N LEU A 7 9.15 8.17 12.99
CA LEU A 7 9.27 7.03 12.08
C LEU A 7 8.22 5.96 12.37
N ILE A 8 8.04 5.60 13.64
CA ILE A 8 7.02 4.64 14.07
C ILE A 8 5.63 5.11 13.67
N GLN A 9 5.26 6.34 14.02
CA GLN A 9 3.94 6.89 13.69
C GLN A 9 3.66 6.87 12.18
N ARG A 10 4.68 7.09 11.35
CA ARG A 10 4.53 7.04 9.88
C ARG A 10 4.35 5.61 9.37
N ILE A 11 5.05 4.65 9.95
CA ILE A 11 4.90 3.22 9.62
C ILE A 11 3.52 2.73 10.04
N GLU A 12 3.07 3.07 11.25
CA GLU A 12 1.73 2.73 11.73
C GLU A 12 0.64 3.36 10.87
N HIS A 13 0.77 4.65 10.54
CA HIS A 13 -0.14 5.34 9.61
C HIS A 13 -0.19 4.64 8.25
N PHE A 14 0.95 4.20 7.71
CA PHE A 14 0.96 3.44 6.46
C PHE A 14 0.18 2.13 6.58
N TYR A 15 0.40 1.35 7.64
CA TYR A 15 -0.31 0.08 7.80
C TYR A 15 -1.82 0.28 7.97
N ILE A 16 -2.23 1.15 8.88
CA ILE A 16 -3.62 1.34 9.28
C ILE A 16 -4.39 2.11 8.20
N ASP A 17 -3.91 3.29 7.81
CA ASP A 17 -4.69 4.21 6.99
C ASP A 17 -4.50 4.00 5.47
N VAL A 18 -3.45 3.29 5.05
CA VAL A 18 -3.13 3.11 3.63
C VAL A 18 -3.28 1.66 3.18
N VAL A 19 -2.66 0.72 3.89
CA VAL A 19 -2.69 -0.70 3.50
C VAL A 19 -4.06 -1.32 3.75
N GLU A 20 -4.75 -1.01 4.85
CA GLU A 20 -6.10 -1.53 5.11
C GLU A 20 -7.12 -1.01 4.10
N GLU A 21 -7.15 0.30 3.85
CA GLU A 21 -8.00 0.93 2.83
C GLU A 21 -7.80 0.31 1.44
N PHE A 22 -6.54 0.01 1.08
CA PHE A 22 -6.25 -0.68 -0.17
C PHE A 22 -6.77 -2.12 -0.18
N LYS A 23 -6.63 -2.88 0.92
CA LYS A 23 -7.16 -4.25 1.02
C LYS A 23 -8.68 -4.26 0.85
N GLU A 24 -9.38 -3.28 1.41
CA GLU A 24 -10.82 -3.14 1.23
C GLU A 24 -11.19 -2.86 -0.23
N ALA A 25 -10.49 -1.92 -0.88
CA ALA A 25 -10.69 -1.61 -2.29
C ALA A 25 -10.39 -2.83 -3.19
N GLU A 26 -9.33 -3.58 -2.89
CA GLU A 26 -8.96 -4.80 -3.59
C GLU A 26 -10.04 -5.88 -3.44
N GLN A 27 -10.54 -6.10 -2.22
CA GLN A 27 -11.58 -7.10 -1.97
C GLN A 27 -12.87 -6.75 -2.72
N GLN A 28 -13.22 -5.47 -2.80
CA GLN A 28 -14.36 -5.00 -3.61
C GLN A 28 -14.17 -5.32 -5.10
N ILE A 29 -12.98 -5.05 -5.65
CA ILE A 29 -12.63 -5.38 -7.04
C ILE A 29 -12.73 -6.90 -7.32
N ILE A 30 -12.26 -7.72 -6.38
CA ILE A 30 -12.35 -9.18 -6.47
C ILE A 30 -13.80 -9.63 -6.46
N ASN A 31 -14.62 -9.10 -5.54
CA ASN A 31 -16.04 -9.42 -5.41
C ASN A 31 -16.83 -9.04 -6.69
N ASP A 32 -16.50 -7.91 -7.29
CA ASP A 32 -17.08 -7.45 -8.58
C ASP A 32 -16.65 -8.33 -9.77
N SER A 33 -15.63 -9.17 -9.59
CA SER A 33 -15.14 -10.10 -10.61
C SER A 33 -15.76 -11.49 -10.51
N GLN A 34 -16.46 -11.81 -9.41
CA GLN A 34 -17.07 -13.12 -9.18
C GLN A 34 -18.32 -13.36 -10.04
N PHE A 35 -18.63 -14.64 -10.31
CA PHE A 35 -19.79 -15.02 -11.13
C PHE A 35 -21.12 -14.46 -10.60
N ARG A 36 -21.27 -14.41 -9.27
CA ARG A 36 -22.50 -13.93 -8.60
C ARG A 36 -22.75 -12.43 -8.83
N SER A 37 -21.73 -11.65 -9.17
CA SER A 37 -21.84 -10.21 -9.43
C SER A 37 -21.92 -9.85 -10.91
N ILE A 38 -21.98 -10.83 -11.83
CA ILE A 38 -22.08 -10.60 -13.28
C ILE A 38 -23.32 -9.76 -13.66
N PHE A 39 -24.41 -9.88 -12.91
CA PHE A 39 -25.64 -9.12 -13.14
C PHE A 39 -25.63 -7.71 -12.50
N ARG A 40 -24.63 -7.39 -11.67
CA ARG A 40 -24.46 -6.06 -11.10
C ARG A 40 -23.62 -5.18 -12.02
N LYS A 41 -24.02 -3.91 -12.15
CA LYS A 41 -23.22 -2.90 -12.84
C LYS A 41 -21.94 -2.70 -12.03
N LYS A 42 -20.78 -2.89 -12.67
CA LYS A 42 -19.47 -2.71 -12.04
C LYS A 42 -19.13 -1.23 -11.93
N ASP A 43 -18.64 -0.81 -10.77
CA ASP A 43 -18.25 0.58 -10.52
C ASP A 43 -16.75 0.79 -10.75
N TYR A 44 -16.34 0.79 -12.02
CA TYR A 44 -14.94 1.00 -12.38
C TYR A 44 -14.41 2.37 -11.96
N ASP A 45 -15.24 3.42 -12.03
CA ASP A 45 -14.82 4.78 -11.70
C ASP A 45 -14.63 4.95 -10.19
N GLY A 46 -15.52 4.39 -9.37
CA GLY A 46 -15.35 4.31 -7.92
C GLY A 46 -14.08 3.55 -7.53
N ASN A 47 -13.84 2.38 -8.15
CA ASN A 47 -12.63 1.59 -7.90
C ASN A 47 -11.36 2.37 -8.27
N ILE A 48 -11.33 3.05 -9.42
CA ILE A 48 -10.20 3.89 -9.83
C ILE A 48 -9.97 5.04 -8.84
N ALA A 49 -11.04 5.69 -8.38
CA ALA A 49 -10.94 6.79 -7.43
C ALA A 49 -10.33 6.34 -6.09
N LYS A 50 -10.77 5.19 -5.56
CA LYS A 50 -10.23 4.61 -4.31
C LYS A 50 -8.75 4.25 -4.43
N LEU A 51 -8.35 3.57 -5.51
CA LEU A 51 -6.95 3.22 -5.76
C LEU A 51 -6.05 4.46 -5.89
N LYS A 52 -6.53 5.52 -6.54
CA LYS A 52 -5.83 6.80 -6.62
C LYS A 52 -5.75 7.51 -5.27
N ALA A 53 -6.75 7.36 -4.41
CA ALA A 53 -6.71 7.89 -3.05
C ALA A 53 -5.66 7.16 -2.21
N CYS A 54 -5.64 5.82 -2.23
CA CYS A 54 -4.62 5.00 -1.55
C CYS A 54 -3.20 5.39 -2.00
N LYS A 55 -3.00 5.53 -3.32
CA LYS A 55 -1.73 6.01 -3.87
C LYS A 55 -1.32 7.38 -3.31
N ARG A 56 -2.26 8.31 -3.24
CA ARG A 56 -1.98 9.68 -2.78
C ARG A 56 -1.60 9.69 -1.30
N LEU A 57 -2.34 8.95 -0.46
CA LEU A 57 -2.00 8.80 0.96
C LEU A 57 -0.58 8.24 1.12
N ALA A 58 -0.24 7.19 0.36
CA ALA A 58 1.12 6.64 0.36
C ALA A 58 2.19 7.68 -0.08
N GLN A 59 1.87 8.55 -1.03
CA GLN A 59 2.78 9.60 -1.52
C GLN A 59 2.92 10.78 -0.54
N GLU A 60 1.92 11.01 0.30
CA GLU A 60 1.93 12.06 1.33
C GLU A 60 2.78 11.66 2.55
N ILE A 61 3.11 10.37 2.69
CA ILE A 61 4.06 9.87 3.69
C ILE A 61 5.47 10.28 3.27
N ASP A 62 5.91 11.41 3.82
CA ASP A 62 7.29 11.84 3.73
C ASP A 62 8.14 11.08 4.76
N ILE A 63 9.35 10.69 4.38
CA ILE A 63 10.35 10.01 5.21
C ILE A 63 11.73 10.66 5.11
N VAL A 64 11.89 11.69 4.27
CA VAL A 64 13.19 12.31 3.91
C VAL A 64 13.74 13.22 5.01
N HIS A 65 12.88 13.69 5.92
CA HIS A 65 13.25 14.69 6.95
C HIS A 65 13.53 14.12 8.35
N ILE A 66 13.58 12.80 8.50
CA ILE A 66 13.93 12.17 9.78
C ILE A 66 15.46 12.18 9.90
N GLN A 67 16.02 12.85 10.91
CA GLN A 67 17.47 12.78 11.18
C GLN A 67 17.77 11.39 11.74
N ILE A 68 18.44 10.57 10.94
CA ILE A 68 18.76 9.19 11.25
C ILE A 68 20.25 9.11 11.56
N ASP A 69 20.58 9.13 12.84
CA ASP A 69 21.97 9.03 13.32
C ASP A 69 22.37 7.58 13.66
N GLU A 70 21.40 6.67 13.77
CA GLU A 70 21.60 5.26 14.16
C GLU A 70 21.35 4.28 13.01
N GLN A 71 22.17 3.24 12.92
CA GLN A 71 22.13 2.24 11.85
C GLN A 71 20.78 1.50 11.78
N ALA A 72 20.18 1.14 12.92
CA ALA A 72 18.87 0.48 12.98
C ALA A 72 17.74 1.36 12.42
N SER A 73 17.73 2.65 12.77
CA SER A 73 16.78 3.64 12.22
C SER A 73 16.90 3.78 10.70
N LYS A 74 18.11 3.61 10.15
CA LYS A 74 18.37 3.68 8.71
C LYS A 74 17.82 2.47 7.96
N GLU A 75 18.03 1.29 8.50
CA GLU A 75 17.54 0.04 7.89
C GLU A 75 16.01 0.00 7.83
N VAL A 76 15.35 0.45 8.90
CA VAL A 76 13.88 0.58 8.93
C VAL A 76 13.39 1.62 7.92
N ALA A 77 14.01 2.79 7.87
CA ALA A 77 13.62 3.84 6.93
C ALA A 77 13.81 3.42 5.46
N GLU A 78 14.91 2.71 5.14
CA GLU A 78 15.16 2.18 3.80
C GLU A 78 14.14 1.09 3.42
N SER A 79 13.86 0.17 4.34
CA SER A 79 12.84 -0.88 4.15
C SER A 79 11.45 -0.27 3.93
N PHE A 80 11.10 0.73 4.75
CA PHE A 80 9.82 1.44 4.65
C PHE A 80 9.69 2.22 3.33
N SER A 81 10.74 2.93 2.92
CA SER A 81 10.81 3.63 1.62
C SER A 81 10.57 2.68 0.44
N ARG A 82 11.17 1.49 0.51
CA ARG A 82 10.98 0.45 -0.49
C ARG A 82 9.54 -0.07 -0.50
N ALA A 83 8.94 -0.34 0.66
CA ALA A 83 7.55 -0.76 0.78
C ALA A 83 6.58 0.28 0.19
N LEU A 84 6.75 1.56 0.51
CA LEU A 84 5.96 2.67 -0.05
C LEU A 84 6.08 2.73 -1.58
N SER A 85 7.30 2.67 -2.11
CA SER A 85 7.55 2.74 -3.55
C SER A 85 6.87 1.59 -4.31
N LEU A 86 6.97 0.37 -3.79
CA LEU A 86 6.33 -0.80 -4.39
C LEU A 86 4.81 -0.74 -4.27
N PHE A 87 4.28 -0.24 -3.15
CA PHE A 87 2.85 -0.07 -2.93
C PHE A 87 2.24 0.96 -3.90
N ILE A 88 2.93 2.08 -4.13
CA ILE A 88 2.53 3.09 -5.12
C ILE A 88 2.48 2.47 -6.52
N ALA A 89 3.48 1.67 -6.89
CA ALA A 89 3.50 0.96 -8.16
C ALA A 89 2.33 -0.03 -8.27
N LEU A 90 2.01 -0.75 -7.20
CA LEU A 90 0.87 -1.66 -7.15
C LEU A 90 -0.46 -0.92 -7.40
N CYS A 91 -0.67 0.23 -6.75
CA CYS A 91 -1.85 1.07 -6.98
C CYS A 91 -1.97 1.47 -8.46
N ASP A 92 -0.86 1.87 -9.10
CA ASP A 92 -0.85 2.26 -10.51
C ASP A 92 -1.23 1.10 -11.45
N VAL A 93 -0.73 -0.10 -11.20
CA VAL A 93 -1.08 -1.28 -12.03
C VAL A 93 -2.54 -1.67 -11.82
N TYR A 94 -3.06 -1.58 -10.59
CA TYR A 94 -4.48 -1.79 -10.33
C TYR A 94 -5.37 -0.75 -11.04
N VAL A 95 -4.96 0.52 -11.08
CA VAL A 95 -5.66 1.56 -11.88
C VAL A 95 -5.63 1.21 -13.36
N GLN A 96 -4.48 0.77 -13.90
CA GLN A 96 -4.39 0.33 -15.31
C GLN A 96 -5.36 -0.83 -15.60
N LEU A 97 -5.46 -1.81 -14.70
CA LEU A 97 -6.41 -2.91 -14.81
C LEU A 97 -7.85 -2.41 -14.84
N GLN A 98 -8.25 -1.54 -13.91
CA GLN A 98 -9.62 -1.00 -13.87
C GLN A 98 -9.96 -0.17 -15.11
N VAL A 99 -9.01 0.65 -15.60
CA VAL A 99 -9.18 1.41 -16.85
C VAL A 99 -9.37 0.47 -18.03
N PHE A 100 -8.55 -0.58 -18.14
CA PHE A 100 -8.68 -1.57 -19.22
C PHE A 100 -10.04 -2.27 -19.17
N LEU A 101 -10.48 -2.72 -18.00
CA LEU A 101 -11.76 -3.40 -17.82
C LEU A 101 -12.94 -2.47 -18.13
N LYS A 102 -12.86 -1.19 -17.74
CA LYS A 102 -13.86 -0.17 -18.08
C LYS A 102 -14.02 -0.03 -19.60
N LYS A 103 -12.90 0.14 -20.33
CA LYS A 103 -12.90 0.23 -21.80
C LYS A 103 -13.55 -1.01 -22.43
N LYS A 104 -13.18 -2.20 -21.94
CA LYS A 104 -13.77 -3.45 -22.43
C LYS A 104 -15.28 -3.52 -22.17
N ALA A 105 -15.75 -3.10 -21.00
CA ALA A 105 -17.17 -3.04 -20.68
C ALA A 105 -17.94 -2.04 -21.56
N MET A 106 -17.29 -0.95 -21.97
CA MET A 106 -17.81 0.05 -22.91
C MET A 106 -17.75 -0.40 -24.38
N LYS A 107 -17.38 -1.68 -24.64
CA LYS A 107 -17.25 -2.28 -25.98
C LYS A 107 -16.16 -1.65 -26.85
N GLU A 108 -15.19 -0.97 -26.24
CA GLU A 108 -13.99 -0.52 -26.94
C GLU A 108 -13.10 -1.72 -27.31
N GLU A 109 -12.24 -1.53 -28.32
CA GLU A 109 -11.27 -2.56 -28.71
C GLU A 109 -10.25 -2.77 -27.58
N ALA A 110 -10.23 -3.99 -27.03
CA ALA A 110 -9.30 -4.38 -25.98
C ALA A 110 -8.78 -5.79 -26.25
N LYS A 111 -7.46 -5.90 -26.44
CA LYS A 111 -6.79 -7.17 -26.76
C LYS A 111 -6.61 -8.01 -25.50
N LEU A 112 -6.87 -9.31 -25.62
CA LEU A 112 -6.67 -10.26 -24.52
C LEU A 112 -5.20 -10.36 -24.10
N SER A 113 -4.24 -10.15 -25.01
CA SER A 113 -2.81 -10.10 -24.68
C SER A 113 -2.50 -8.98 -23.70
N THR A 114 -3.01 -7.77 -23.95
CA THR A 114 -2.86 -6.61 -23.06
C THR A 114 -3.46 -6.88 -21.68
N TYR A 115 -4.63 -7.53 -21.61
CA TYR A 115 -5.19 -7.96 -20.33
C TYR A 115 -4.24 -8.88 -19.56
N LYS A 116 -3.71 -9.92 -20.21
CA LYS A 116 -2.79 -10.88 -19.60
C LYS A 116 -1.50 -10.22 -19.11
N GLU A 117 -0.95 -9.28 -19.88
CA GLU A 117 0.23 -8.49 -19.48
C GLU A 117 -0.04 -7.63 -18.25
N ILE A 118 -1.17 -6.92 -18.20
CA ILE A 118 -1.55 -6.11 -17.03
C ILE A 118 -1.77 -7.02 -15.82
N PHE A 119 -2.47 -8.14 -15.99
CA PHE A 119 -2.75 -9.07 -14.90
C PHE A 119 -1.47 -9.69 -14.32
N ALA A 120 -0.52 -10.10 -15.18
CA ALA A 120 0.77 -10.60 -14.73
C ALA A 120 1.56 -9.54 -13.94
N LYS A 121 1.48 -8.26 -14.34
CA LYS A 121 2.06 -7.15 -13.56
C LYS A 121 1.39 -6.99 -12.21
N VAL A 122 0.06 -7.13 -12.12
CA VAL A 122 -0.64 -7.10 -10.82
C VAL A 122 -0.10 -8.20 -9.91
N GLU A 123 -0.04 -9.45 -10.39
CA GLU A 123 0.44 -10.59 -9.60
C GLU A 123 1.89 -10.38 -9.12
N GLN A 124 2.76 -9.89 -10.00
CA GLN A 124 4.14 -9.61 -9.65
C GLN A 124 4.25 -8.48 -8.62
N CYS A 125 3.59 -7.34 -8.85
CA CYS A 125 3.62 -6.22 -7.90
C CYS A 125 3.03 -6.60 -6.54
N LYS A 126 1.97 -7.43 -6.49
CA LYS A 126 1.43 -7.93 -5.22
C LYS A 126 2.44 -8.77 -4.45
N LYS A 127 3.16 -9.65 -5.16
CA LYS A 127 4.22 -10.46 -4.56
C LYS A 127 5.34 -9.57 -4.02
N ASP A 128 5.77 -8.58 -4.79
CA ASP A 128 6.85 -7.68 -4.40
C ASP A 128 6.46 -6.81 -3.20
N VAL A 129 5.23 -6.29 -3.16
CA VAL A 129 4.70 -5.54 -2.01
C VAL A 129 4.61 -6.43 -0.78
N ASN A 130 4.03 -7.63 -0.88
CA ASN A 130 3.92 -8.53 0.26
C ASN A 130 5.30 -8.92 0.83
N GLN A 131 6.29 -9.12 -0.04
CA GLN A 131 7.66 -9.36 0.41
C GLN A 131 8.23 -8.13 1.12
N ALA A 132 8.06 -6.93 0.56
CA ALA A 132 8.57 -5.71 1.16
C ALA A 132 7.89 -5.36 2.50
N LEU A 133 6.59 -5.63 2.65
CA LEU A 133 5.90 -5.51 3.93
C LEU A 133 6.44 -6.52 4.95
N HIS A 134 6.69 -7.75 4.54
CA HIS A 134 7.29 -8.75 5.43
C HIS A 134 8.72 -8.37 5.86
N ASP A 135 9.54 -7.89 4.92
CA ASP A 135 10.88 -7.40 5.21
C ASP A 135 10.83 -6.18 6.17
N LEU A 136 9.83 -5.30 6.00
CA LEU A 136 9.57 -4.19 6.91
C LEU A 136 9.14 -4.66 8.30
N ASP A 137 8.24 -5.64 8.39
CA ASP A 137 7.78 -6.20 9.67
C ASP A 137 8.94 -6.75 10.51
N ILE A 138 9.91 -7.42 9.87
CA ILE A 138 11.11 -7.96 10.54
C ILE A 138 11.93 -6.81 11.15
N VAL A 139 12.37 -5.86 10.32
CA VAL A 139 13.24 -4.77 10.81
C VAL A 139 12.50 -3.82 11.75
N TYR A 140 11.20 -3.64 11.57
CA TYR A 140 10.36 -2.85 12.46
C TYR A 140 10.23 -3.50 13.84
N THR A 141 10.03 -4.82 13.90
CA THR A 141 9.98 -5.56 15.17
C THR A 141 11.29 -5.39 15.93
N ASP A 142 12.42 -5.68 15.28
CA ASP A 142 13.76 -5.52 15.88
C ASP A 142 13.98 -4.07 16.38
N TYR A 143 13.55 -3.09 15.59
CA TYR A 143 13.65 -1.67 15.95
C TYR A 143 12.80 -1.28 17.16
N THR A 144 11.57 -1.78 17.25
CA THR A 144 10.68 -1.48 18.39
C THR A 144 11.06 -2.23 19.68
N GLU A 145 11.80 -3.35 19.56
CA GLU A 145 12.36 -4.05 20.72
C GLU A 145 13.60 -3.32 21.27
N GLU A 146 14.48 -2.83 20.39
CA GLU A 146 15.67 -2.05 20.79
C GLU A 146 15.32 -0.68 21.37
N TYR A 147 14.27 -0.06 20.85
CA TYR A 147 13.77 1.24 21.27
C TYR A 147 12.29 1.04 21.59
N PRO A 148 11.90 0.69 22.83
CA PRO A 148 10.51 0.64 23.22
C PRO A 148 9.95 2.07 23.37
N LEU A 149 8.70 2.27 22.97
CA LEU A 149 7.96 3.46 23.36
C LEU A 149 7.73 3.37 24.87
N GLU A 150 8.45 4.17 25.67
CA GLU A 150 8.09 4.34 27.07
C GLU A 150 6.66 4.87 27.14
N ASP A 151 5.72 4.02 27.55
CA ASP A 151 4.42 4.47 28.05
C ASP A 151 4.71 5.45 29.17
N GLY A 152 4.16 6.66 29.05
CA GLY A 152 4.58 7.82 29.82
C GLY A 152 4.72 7.52 31.31
N GLU A 153 5.73 8.13 31.92
CA GLU A 153 5.78 8.33 33.36
C GLU A 153 4.37 8.73 33.84
N GLU A 154 3.69 7.81 34.53
CA GLU A 154 2.69 8.19 35.53
C GLU A 154 3.47 9.03 36.54
N THR A 155 3.47 10.35 36.33
CA THR A 155 3.78 11.29 37.38
C THR A 155 2.67 11.19 38.41
N ASP A 156 2.80 10.24 39.33
CA ASP A 156 2.06 10.24 40.58
C ASP A 156 2.51 11.48 41.37
N GLU A 157 1.57 12.41 41.56
CA GLU A 157 1.66 13.58 42.44
C GLU A 157 1.88 13.22 43.92
#